data_AF-A0A645I4H6-F1
#
_entry.id   AF-A0A645I4H6-F1
#
_cell.length_a   1.000
_cell.length_b   1.000
_cell.length_c   1.000
_cell.angle_alpha   90.00
_cell.angle_beta   90.00
_cell.angle_gamma   90.00
#
_symmetry.space_group_name_H-M   'P 1'
#
loop_
_entity.id
_entity.type
_entity.pdbx_description
1 polymer ?
#
loop_
_entity_poly.entity_id
_entity_poly.type
_entity_poly.pdbx_seq_one_letter_code
_entity_poly.pdbx_strand_id
1 'polypeptide(L)' 'MAVVSDLGMMRFDEKTHRMYLAGYYPFTSPEEVQANTGFEMNVSQAVVLPEPDADSILMLQKIDPNRIYLLK' A
#
# COMPACT_ATOMS: atom_id res chain seq x y z
N MET A 1 13.71 -2.89 1.61
CA MET A 1 12.65 -3.90 1.38
C MET A 1 11.30 -3.26 1.66
N ALA A 2 10.25 -3.61 0.92
CA ALA A 2 8.90 -3.09 1.13
C ALA A 2 7.88 -4.24 1.10
N VAL A 3 6.78 -4.06 1.83
CA VAL A 3 5.59 -4.92 1.77
C VAL A 3 4.46 -4.06 1.21
N VAL A 4 3.77 -4.56 0.20
CA VAL A 4 2.58 -3.92 -0.38
C VAL A 4 1.39 -4.81 -0.04
N SER A 5 0.33 -4.19 0.49
CA SER A 5 -0.92 -4.84 0.88
C SER A 5 -2.09 -4.06 0.30
N ASP A 6 -3.31 -4.55 0.47
CA ASP A 6 -4.52 -3.86 0.03
C ASP A 6 -4.77 -2.53 0.77
N LEU A 7 -4.14 -2.32 1.93
CA LEU A 7 -4.34 -1.13 2.76
C LEU A 7 -3.23 -0.07 2.62
N GLY A 8 -2.06 -0.47 2.15
CA GLY A 8 -0.92 0.43 2.04
C GLY A 8 0.43 -0.27 1.84
N MET A 9 1.49 0.53 1.96
CA MET A 9 2.89 0.14 1.80
C MET A 9 3.64 0.28 3.12
N MET A 10 4.25 -0.82 3.57
CA MET A 10 5.10 -0.87 4.75
C MET A 10 6.57 -0.98 4.35
N ARG A 11 7.45 -0.40 5.17
CA ARG A 11 8.90 -0.50 5.03
C ARG A 11 9.51 -0.92 6.36
N PHE A 12 10.82 -1.12 6.35
CA PHE A 12 11.58 -1.51 7.52
C PHE A 12 12.61 -0.43 7.80
N ASP A 13 12.68 0.00 9.06
CA ASP A 13 13.71 0.93 9.51
C ASP A 13 15.09 0.28 9.34
N GLU A 14 16.05 1.01 8.79
CA GLU A 14 17.34 0.43 8.37
C GLU A 14 18.22 0.00 9.56
N LYS A 15 18.00 0.58 10.74
CA LYS A 15 18.82 0.32 11.93
C LYS A 15 18.19 -0.72 12.84
N THR A 16 16.89 -0.62 13.05
CA THR A 16 16.14 -1.48 13.99
C THR A 16 15.48 -2.65 13.30
N HIS A 17 15.38 -2.62 11.97
CA HIS A 17 14.65 -3.59 11.15
C HIS A 17 13.18 -3.76 11.54
N ARG A 18 12.62 -2.82 12.31
CA ARG A 18 11.20 -2.82 12.66
C ARG A 18 10.37 -2.32 11.49
N MET A 19 9.24 -2.97 11.27
CA MET A 19 8.28 -2.56 10.26
C MET A 19 7.60 -1.23 10.68
N TYR A 20 7.36 -0.36 9.72
CA TYR A 20 6.58 0.86 9.88
C TYR A 20 5.71 1.10 8.63
N LEU A 21 4.60 1.82 8.81
CA LEU A 21 3.74 2.22 7.72
C LEU A 21 4.37 3.40 6.98
N ALA A 22 4.79 3.18 5.73
CA ALA A 22 5.41 4.22 4.90
C ALA A 22 4.34 5.02 4.15
N GLY A 23 3.25 4.37 3.72
CA GLY A 23 2.11 5.06 3.16
C GLY A 23 0.85 4.21 3.09
N TYR A 24 -0.28 4.88 2.93
CA TYR A 24 -1.61 4.27 2.87
C TYR A 24 -2.38 4.79 1.65
N TYR A 25 -3.33 4.02 1.15
CA TYR A 25 -4.10 4.42 -0.02
C TYR A 25 -5.16 5.47 0.32
N PRO A 26 -5.58 6.33 -0.63
CA PRO A 26 -6.52 7.42 -0.36
C PRO A 26 -7.87 6.99 0.24
N PHE A 27 -8.27 5.74 0.02
CA PHE A 27 -9.52 5.17 0.53
C PHE A 27 -9.37 4.46 1.89
N THR A 28 -8.18 4.48 2.51
CA THR A 28 -7.89 3.89 3.83
C THR A 28 -7.35 4.94 4.80
N SER A 29 -6.99 4.51 6.01
CA SER A 29 -6.39 5.36 7.06
C SER A 29 -5.30 4.64 7.85
N PRO A 30 -4.33 5.35 8.46
CA PRO A 30 -3.36 4.74 9.36
C PRO A 30 -4.00 3.93 10.50
N GLU A 31 -5.13 4.39 11.02
CA GLU A 31 -5.90 3.72 12.07
C GLU A 31 -6.46 2.37 11.59
N GLU A 32 -7.02 2.34 10.38
CA GLU A 32 -7.52 1.11 9.76
C GLU A 32 -6.40 0.10 9.49
N VAL A 33 -5.24 0.57 9.03
CA VAL A 33 -4.07 -0.30 8.84
C VAL A 33 -3.65 -0.91 10.18
N GLN A 34 -3.56 -0.11 11.24
CA GLN A 34 -3.19 -0.60 12.56
C GLN A 34 -4.23 -1.59 13.13
N ALA A 35 -5.53 -1.34 12.92
CA ALA A 35 -6.59 -2.24 13.36
C ALA A 35 -6.54 -3.61 12.65
N ASN A 36 -6.05 -3.67 11.42
CA ASN A 36 -5.88 -4.90 10.64
C ASN A 36 -4.48 -5.52 10.78
N THR A 37 -3.61 -4.95 11.60
CA THR A 37 -2.24 -5.47 11.83
C THR A 37 -2.17 -6.10 13.22
N GLY A 38 -1.81 -7.39 13.29
CA GLY A 38 -1.77 -8.16 14.54
C GLY A 38 -0.65 -7.78 15.53
N PHE A 39 0.06 -6.69 15.29
CA PHE A 39 1.12 -6.15 16.14
C PHE A 39 1.15 -4.62 16.06
N GLU A 40 1.73 -3.98 17.07
CA GLU A 40 1.90 -2.52 17.08
C GLU A 40 2.92 -2.08 16.03
N MET A 41 2.55 -1.11 15.20
CA MET A 41 3.38 -0.60 14.12
C MET A 41 3.51 0.92 14.22
N ASN A 42 4.70 1.44 13.90
CA ASN A 42 4.87 2.88 13.80
C ASN A 42 4.12 3.41 12.56
N VAL A 43 3.13 4.26 12.78
CA VAL A 43 2.34 4.92 11.73
C VAL A 43 2.62 6.41 11.60
N SER A 44 3.51 6.99 12.41
CA SER A 44 3.77 8.43 12.42
C SER A 44 4.49 8.93 11.16
N GLN A 45 5.03 8.02 10.36
CA GLN A 45 5.71 8.31 9.09
C GLN A 45 4.80 8.11 7.86
N ALA A 46 3.56 7.72 8.08
CA ALA A 46 2.66 7.33 7.00
C ALA A 46 2.20 8.55 6.18
N VAL A 47 2.35 8.45 4.86
CA VAL A 47 1.83 9.46 3.92
C VAL A 47 0.72 8.87 3.03
N VAL A 48 -0.19 9.72 2.56
CA VAL A 48 -1.17 9.31 1.55
C VAL A 48 -0.41 9.01 0.25
N LEU A 49 -0.61 7.82 -0.31
CA LEU A 49 -0.07 7.46 -1.61
C LEU A 49 -0.91 8.08 -2.73
N PRO A 50 -0.29 8.55 -3.82
CA PRO A 50 -1.04 9.11 -4.94
C PRO A 50 -1.89 8.01 -5.61
N GLU A 51 -3.02 8.43 -6.18
CA GLU A 51 -3.77 7.55 -7.08
C GLU A 51 -2.94 7.24 -8.34
N PRO A 52 -3.15 6.07 -8.97
CA PRO A 52 -2.53 5.76 -10.24
C PRO A 52 -2.92 6.78 -11.32
N ASP A 53 -1.97 7.16 -12.16
CA ASP A 53 -2.24 8.03 -13.30
C ASP A 53 -3.00 7.28 -14.42
N ALA A 54 -3.63 8.05 -15.31
CA ALA A 54 -4.46 7.51 -16.38
C ALA A 54 -3.69 6.62 -17.37
N ASP A 55 -2.41 6.92 -17.64
CA ASP A 55 -1.59 6.14 -18.57
C ASP A 55 -1.23 4.78 -17.96
N SER A 56 -0.91 4.75 -16.67
CA SER A 56 -0.70 3.52 -15.90
C SER A 56 -1.96 2.64 -15.89
N ILE A 57 -3.15 3.23 -15.69
CA ILE A 57 -4.43 2.50 -15.73
C ILE A 57 -4.66 1.91 -17.13
N LEU A 58 -4.46 2.70 -18.20
CA LEU A 58 -4.61 2.24 -19.57
C LEU A 58 -3.63 1.11 -19.89
N MET A 59 -2.39 1.20 -19.41
CA MET A 59 -1.37 0.16 -19.60
C MET A 59 -1.77 -1.13 -18.90
N LEU A 60 -2.28 -1.07 -17.68
CA LEU A 60 -2.78 -2.23 -16.95
C LEU A 60 -3.92 -2.94 -17.70
N GLN A 61 -4.86 -2.19 -18.29
CA GLN A 61 -5.94 -2.75 -19.12
C GLN A 61 -5.42 -3.46 -20.38
N LYS A 62 -4.28 -3.02 -20.93
CA LYS A 62 -3.62 -3.68 -22.07
C LYS A 62 -2.85 -4.93 -21.66
N ILE A 63 -2.23 -4.92 -20.47
CA ILE A 63 -1.45 -6.06 -19.94
C ILE A 63 -2.37 -7.19 -19.48
N ASP A 64 -3.50 -6.86 -18.85
CA ASP A 64 -4.50 -7.83 -18.38
C ASP A 64 -5.86 -7.66 -19.08
N PRO A 65 -5.93 -7.92 -20.40
CA PRO A 65 -7.16 -7.72 -21.17
C PRO A 65 -8.29 -8.68 -20.74
N ASN A 66 -7.93 -9.82 -20.18
CA ASN A 66 -8.88 -10.85 -19.74
C ASN A 66 -9.26 -10.72 -18.26
N ARG A 67 -8.75 -9.71 -17.53
CA ARG A 67 -9.02 -9.45 -16.11
C ARG A 67 -8.77 -10.65 -15.22
N ILE A 68 -7.67 -11.35 -15.45
CA ILE A 68 -7.27 -12.51 -14.66
C ILE A 68 -6.79 -12.06 -13.27
N TYR A 69 -6.17 -10.88 -13.19
CA TYR A 69 -5.61 -10.32 -11.96
C TYR A 69 -6.38 -9.09 -11.46
N LEU A 70 -6.83 -8.22 -12.38
CA LEU A 70 -7.68 -7.08 -12.05
C LEU A 70 -9.13 -7.53 -11.92
N LEU A 71 -9.43 -8.27 -10.85
CA LEU A 71 -10.80 -8.64 -10.52
C LEU A 71 -11.59 -7.41 -10.06
N LYS A 72 -12.86 -7.41 -10.46
CA LYS A 72 -13.78 -6.27 -10.40
C LYS A 72 -14.11 -5.84 -8.98
#